data_AF-A0A7G8IJ88-F1
#
_entry.id   AF-A0A7G8IJ88-F1
#
_cell.length_a   1.000
_cell.length_b   1.000
_cell.length_c   1.000
_cell.angle_alpha   90.00
_cell.angle_beta   90.00
_cell.angle_gamma   90.00
#
_symmetry.space_group_name_H-M   'P 1'
#
loop_
_entity.id
_entity.type
_entity.pdbx_description
1 polymer ?
#
loop_
_entity_poly.entity_id
_entity_poly.type
_entity_poly.pdbx_seq_one_letter_code
_entity_poly.pdbx_strand_id
1 'polypeptide(L)'
;MASLRTRLALLLPMAGMLLAAGPAEAAAAGPAQKGAQMYCFMRSNGNNHEVSWEASYALIKRQSSGLFKTSPEHAAVMIAEAVVADPGNYPDCGKYLGDLFGGSQNSSSSFNNSSVGASDSGTSESWDATERYSY
;
A
#
# COMPACT_ATOMS: atom_id res chain seq x y z
N MET A 1 81.61 5.55 16.39
CA MET A 1 80.72 6.57 15.78
C MET A 1 79.54 5.84 15.13
N ALA A 2 78.33 6.29 15.44
CA ALA A 2 77.03 6.06 14.80
C ALA A 2 76.66 4.66 14.25
N SER A 3 75.89 3.89 15.01
CA SER A 3 75.02 2.82 14.49
C SER A 3 73.67 3.44 14.10
N LEU A 4 73.37 3.46 12.79
CA LEU A 4 72.13 4.00 12.24
C LEU A 4 70.97 3.02 12.53
N ARG A 5 70.07 3.44 13.41
CA ARG A 5 68.76 2.80 13.64
C ARG A 5 67.81 3.20 12.51
N THR A 6 67.68 2.37 11.48
CA THR A 6 66.71 2.61 10.40
C THR A 6 65.31 2.21 10.87
N ARG A 7 64.44 3.21 10.87
CA ARG A 7 63.07 3.19 11.39
C ARG A 7 62.11 2.47 10.44
N LEU A 8 61.08 1.88 11.06
CA LEU A 8 59.73 1.57 10.55
C LEU A 8 59.51 1.79 9.03
N ALA A 9 59.41 0.70 8.28
CA ALA A 9 58.61 0.64 7.07
C ALA A 9 57.25 0.01 7.45
N LEU A 10 56.32 0.86 7.87
CA LEU A 10 54.93 0.49 8.12
C LEU A 10 54.22 0.42 6.76
N LEU A 11 54.27 -0.77 6.13
CA LEU A 11 53.52 -1.04 4.91
C LEU A 11 52.07 -1.35 5.27
N LEU A 12 51.23 -0.31 5.29
CA LEU A 12 49.77 -0.42 5.27
C LEU A 12 49.33 -1.07 3.95
N PRO A 13 48.65 -2.23 3.94
CA PRO A 13 47.92 -2.65 2.77
C PRO A 13 46.67 -1.76 2.68
N MET A 14 46.69 -0.82 1.74
CA MET A 14 45.50 -0.14 1.23
C MET A 14 44.66 -1.17 0.46
N ALA A 15 43.98 -2.05 1.20
CA ALA A 15 43.08 -3.05 0.66
C ALA A 15 41.64 -2.52 0.67
N GLY A 16 41.18 -2.11 -0.51
CA GLY A 16 39.83 -2.40 -1.00
C GLY A 16 38.67 -1.69 -0.31
N MET A 17 38.55 -0.37 -0.51
CA MET A 17 37.26 0.29 -0.45
C MET A 17 36.65 0.28 -1.87
N LEU A 18 36.14 -0.88 -2.30
CA LEU A 18 35.22 -0.98 -3.43
C LEU A 18 33.81 -1.08 -2.86
N LEU A 19 33.21 0.08 -2.60
CA LEU A 19 31.76 0.19 -2.48
C LEU A 19 31.18 -0.07 -3.89
N ALA A 20 30.88 -1.34 -4.17
CA ALA A 20 30.02 -1.68 -5.30
C ALA A 20 28.60 -1.20 -4.95
N ALA A 21 28.29 0.05 -5.30
CA ALA A 21 26.91 0.49 -5.43
C ALA A 21 26.32 -0.21 -6.66
N GLY A 22 25.83 -1.44 -6.47
CA GLY A 22 25.00 -2.10 -7.46
C GLY A 22 23.71 -1.28 -7.67
N PRO A 23 23.08 -1.35 -8.87
CA PRO A 23 21.82 -0.68 -9.09
C PRO A 23 20.79 -1.24 -8.11
N ALA A 24 20.30 -0.41 -7.21
CA ALA A 24 19.18 -0.70 -6.32
C ALA A 24 17.87 -0.64 -7.13
N GLU A 25 17.75 -1.43 -8.19
CA GLU A 25 16.51 -1.52 -8.99
C GLU A 25 15.71 -2.75 -8.58
N ALA A 26 15.49 -2.89 -7.28
CA ALA A 26 14.36 -3.60 -6.74
C ALA A 26 13.69 -2.62 -5.80
N ALA A 27 13.04 -1.60 -6.38
CA ALA A 27 12.10 -0.79 -5.64
C ALA A 27 11.04 -1.75 -5.11
N ALA A 28 11.22 -2.22 -3.87
CA ALA A 28 10.24 -3.05 -3.20
C ALA A 28 8.90 -2.33 -3.35
N ALA A 29 7.94 -2.97 -4.01
CA ALA A 29 6.66 -2.35 -4.33
C ALA A 29 6.12 -1.68 -3.06
N GLY A 30 6.01 -0.36 -3.12
CA GLY A 30 5.61 0.46 -1.99
C GLY A 30 4.16 0.16 -1.58
N PRO A 31 3.71 0.71 -0.45
CA PRO A 31 2.34 0.52 0.02
C PRO A 31 1.32 0.89 -1.07
N ALA A 32 1.59 1.94 -1.84
CA ALA A 32 0.77 2.39 -2.97
C ALA A 32 0.64 1.32 -4.06
N GLN A 33 1.76 0.79 -4.56
CA GLN A 33 1.77 -0.22 -5.63
C GLN A 33 1.09 -1.52 -5.20
N LYS A 34 1.32 -1.97 -3.96
CA LYS A 34 0.67 -3.17 -3.41
C LYS A 34 -0.83 -2.95 -3.19
N GLY A 35 -1.21 -1.77 -2.71
CA GLY A 35 -2.61 -1.40 -2.55
C GLY A 35 -3.34 -1.32 -3.89
N ALA A 36 -2.71 -0.72 -4.90
CA ALA A 36 -3.23 -0.68 -6.26
C ALA A 36 -3.35 -2.08 -6.86
N GLN A 37 -2.34 -2.92 -6.70
CA GLN A 37 -2.38 -4.29 -7.19
C GLN A 37 -3.58 -5.06 -6.59
N MET A 38 -3.78 -4.97 -5.28
CA MET A 38 -4.90 -5.63 -4.61
C MET A 38 -6.24 -5.08 -5.10
N TYR A 39 -6.41 -3.75 -5.11
CA TYR A 39 -7.65 -3.10 -5.52
C TYR A 39 -8.03 -3.46 -6.96
N CYS A 40 -7.07 -3.29 -7.87
CA CYS A 40 -7.26 -3.56 -9.29
C CYS A 40 -7.54 -5.03 -9.56
N PHE A 41 -6.82 -5.93 -8.90
CA PHE A 41 -7.04 -7.37 -9.03
C PHE A 41 -8.44 -7.77 -8.54
N MET A 42 -8.88 -7.27 -7.39
CA MET A 42 -10.20 -7.62 -6.88
C MET A 42 -11.32 -7.05 -7.76
N ARG A 43 -11.22 -5.80 -8.20
CA ARG A 43 -12.22 -5.17 -9.09
C ARG A 43 -12.30 -5.86 -10.46
N SER A 44 -11.16 -6.26 -11.04
CA SER A 44 -11.14 -6.97 -12.33
C SER A 44 -11.76 -8.37 -12.24
N ASN A 45 -11.75 -8.99 -11.07
CA ASN A 45 -12.41 -10.27 -10.78
C ASN A 45 -13.89 -10.11 -10.37
N GLY A 46 -14.48 -8.93 -10.51
CA GLY A 46 -15.90 -8.70 -10.26
C GLY A 46 -16.28 -8.42 -8.80
N ASN A 47 -15.31 -8.20 -7.90
CA ASN A 47 -15.61 -7.77 -6.54
C ASN A 47 -16.14 -6.32 -6.54
N ASN A 48 -17.05 -6.00 -5.62
CA ASN A 48 -17.54 -4.64 -5.43
C ASN A 48 -16.45 -3.72 -4.87
N HIS A 49 -16.68 -2.41 -4.97
CA HIS A 49 -15.75 -1.38 -4.50
C HIS A 49 -15.38 -1.59 -3.02
N GLU A 50 -16.38 -1.70 -2.13
CA GLU A 50 -16.18 -1.75 -0.67
C GLU A 50 -15.16 -2.82 -0.24
N VAL A 51 -15.37 -4.07 -0.66
CA VAL A 51 -14.52 -5.20 -0.27
C VAL A 51 -13.11 -5.07 -0.86
N SER A 52 -13.03 -4.59 -2.11
CA SER A 52 -11.75 -4.35 -2.79
C SER A 52 -10.97 -3.22 -2.13
N TRP A 53 -11.69 -2.17 -1.72
CA TRP A 53 -11.15 -0.99 -1.07
C TRP A 53 -10.65 -1.30 0.34
N GLU A 54 -11.47 -1.94 1.18
CA GLU A 54 -11.08 -2.31 2.55
C GLU A 54 -9.81 -3.16 2.59
N ALA A 55 -9.73 -4.17 1.73
CA ALA A 55 -8.55 -5.04 1.65
C ALA A 55 -7.28 -4.25 1.27
N SER A 56 -7.41 -3.35 0.31
CA SER A 56 -6.30 -2.53 -0.19
C SER A 56 -5.87 -1.48 0.83
N TYR A 57 -6.84 -0.80 1.46
CA TYR A 57 -6.59 0.21 2.48
C TYR A 57 -5.96 -0.40 3.74
N ALA A 58 -6.40 -1.58 4.18
CA ALA A 58 -5.79 -2.27 5.31
C ALA A 58 -4.31 -2.58 5.06
N LEU A 59 -3.97 -3.00 3.84
CA LEU A 59 -2.57 -3.23 3.43
C LEU A 59 -1.76 -1.94 3.43
N ILE A 60 -2.29 -0.87 2.81
CA ILE A 60 -1.63 0.44 2.77
C ILE A 60 -1.40 0.97 4.18
N LYS A 61 -2.44 0.94 5.04
CA LYS A 61 -2.36 1.42 6.43
C LYS A 61 -1.29 0.69 7.23
N ARG A 62 -1.14 -0.62 7.04
CA ARG A 62 -0.13 -1.43 7.76
C ARG A 62 1.29 -1.20 7.25
N GLN A 63 1.46 -0.94 5.95
CA GLN A 63 2.78 -0.81 5.34
C GLN A 63 3.29 0.63 5.25
N SER A 64 2.41 1.63 5.43
CA SER A 64 2.80 3.03 5.53
C SER A 64 3.56 3.28 6.83
N SER A 65 4.86 3.55 6.74
CA SER A 65 5.80 3.59 7.87
C SER A 65 5.82 4.93 8.63
N GLY A 66 4.64 5.55 8.86
CA GLY A 66 4.52 6.87 9.49
C GLY A 66 4.03 6.85 10.94
N LEU A 67 4.34 7.90 11.70
CA LEU A 67 3.72 8.19 13.01
C LEU A 67 2.21 8.46 12.89
N PHE A 68 1.75 8.87 11.71
CA PHE A 68 0.35 9.02 11.37
C PHE A 68 -0.09 7.89 10.45
N LYS A 69 -1.18 7.22 10.81
CA LYS A 69 -1.84 6.24 9.93
C LYS A 69 -2.32 6.97 8.68
N THR A 70 -2.02 6.42 7.51
CA THR A 70 -2.57 6.90 6.23
C THR A 70 -4.09 7.00 6.33
N SER A 71 -4.65 8.16 6.01
CA SER A 71 -6.10 8.35 5.95
C SER A 71 -6.68 7.61 4.73
N PRO A 72 -7.98 7.24 4.76
CA PRO A 72 -8.63 6.62 3.60
C PRO A 72 -8.48 7.47 2.34
N GLU A 73 -8.66 8.79 2.45
CA GLU A 73 -8.51 9.73 1.34
C GLU A 73 -7.09 9.73 0.76
N HIS A 74 -6.06 9.69 1.62
CA HIS A 74 -4.69 9.68 1.15
C HIS A 74 -4.32 8.33 0.51
N ALA A 75 -4.85 7.22 1.03
CA ALA A 75 -4.69 5.90 0.40
C ALA A 75 -5.33 5.85 -0.99
N ALA A 76 -6.49 6.49 -1.18
CA ALA A 76 -7.19 6.54 -2.47
C ALA A 76 -6.33 7.26 -3.52
N VAL A 77 -5.74 8.40 -3.16
CA VAL A 77 -4.80 9.13 -4.01
C VAL A 77 -3.58 8.26 -4.36
N MET A 78 -2.96 7.61 -3.36
CA MET A 78 -1.80 6.74 -3.61
C MET A 78 -2.10 5.58 -4.58
N ILE A 79 -3.28 4.96 -4.47
CA ILE A 79 -3.70 3.92 -5.43
C ILE A 79 -3.87 4.51 -6.83
N ALA A 80 -4.58 5.63 -6.95
CA ALA A 80 -4.81 6.27 -8.24
C ALA A 80 -3.50 6.71 -8.91
N GLU A 81 -2.57 7.28 -8.15
CA GLU A 81 -1.24 7.65 -8.62
C GLU A 81 -0.47 6.43 -9.13
N ALA A 82 -0.47 5.32 -8.37
CA ALA A 82 0.21 4.10 -8.80
C ALA A 82 -0.38 3.51 -10.09
N VAL A 83 -1.71 3.53 -10.24
CA VAL A 83 -2.38 3.00 -11.45
C VAL A 83 -2.09 3.87 -12.67
N VAL A 84 -2.06 5.19 -12.51
CA VAL A 84 -1.80 6.13 -13.61
C VAL A 84 -0.32 6.17 -13.98
N ALA A 85 0.58 5.98 -13.01
CA ALA A 85 2.02 5.93 -13.27
C ALA A 85 2.39 4.73 -14.16
N ASP A 86 1.81 3.55 -13.90
CA ASP A 86 2.16 2.30 -14.60
C ASP A 86 0.92 1.54 -15.11
N PRO A 87 0.16 2.08 -16.09
CA PRO A 87 -1.10 1.47 -16.54
C PRO A 87 -0.92 0.07 -17.14
N GLY A 88 0.28 -0.27 -17.62
CA GLY A 88 0.60 -1.61 -18.12
C GLY A 88 0.57 -2.70 -17.03
N ASN A 89 0.83 -2.33 -15.77
CA ASN A 89 0.76 -3.26 -14.62
C ASN A 89 -0.64 -3.37 -14.02
N TYR A 90 -1.55 -2.46 -14.38
CA TYR A 90 -2.92 -2.41 -13.89
C TYR A 90 -3.91 -2.31 -15.07
N PRO A 91 -3.90 -3.29 -15.99
CA PRO A 91 -4.75 -3.26 -17.17
C PRO A 91 -6.21 -3.13 -16.73
N ASP A 92 -6.97 -2.31 -17.45
CA ASP A 92 -8.39 -2.07 -17.19
C ASP A 92 -8.75 -1.45 -15.83
N CYS A 93 -7.80 -1.24 -14.90
CA CYS A 93 -8.11 -0.75 -13.57
C CYS A 93 -8.56 0.71 -13.53
N GLY A 94 -8.14 1.52 -14.52
CA GLY A 94 -8.50 2.93 -14.64
C GLY A 94 -10.00 3.20 -14.56
N LYS A 95 -10.83 2.25 -15.01
CA LYS A 95 -12.30 2.35 -14.97
C LYS A 95 -12.89 2.35 -13.55
N TYR A 96 -12.13 1.88 -12.55
CA TYR A 96 -12.54 1.75 -11.16
C TYR A 96 -11.98 2.84 -10.24
N LEU A 97 -11.13 3.74 -10.76
CA LEU A 97 -10.49 4.77 -9.94
C LEU A 97 -11.48 5.83 -9.44
N GLY A 98 -12.55 6.10 -10.19
CA GLY A 98 -13.59 7.05 -9.77
C GLY A 98 -14.26 6.65 -8.45
N ASP A 99 -14.44 5.35 -8.22
CA ASP A 99 -15.07 4.83 -7.01
C ASP A 99 -14.25 5.14 -5.75
N LEU A 100 -12.92 5.31 -5.87
CA LEU A 100 -12.04 5.65 -4.75
C LEU A 100 -12.29 7.06 -4.16
N PHE A 101 -12.93 7.94 -4.94
CA PHE A 101 -13.17 9.34 -4.58
C PHE A 101 -14.66 9.69 -4.52
N GLY A 102 -15.54 8.77 -4.92
CA GLY A 102 -16.98 8.90 -4.82
C GLY A 102 -17.41 8.77 -3.36
N GLY A 103 -17.31 9.86 -2.60
CA GLY A 103 -17.61 9.85 -1.16
C GLY A 103 -18.95 9.21 -0.85
N SER A 104 -18.93 8.11 -0.09
CA SER A 104 -20.05 7.47 0.61
C SER A 104 -21.44 7.77 0.03
N GLN A 105 -21.66 7.51 -1.26
CA GLN A 105 -23.00 7.47 -1.78
C GLN A 105 -23.38 6.01 -1.76
N ASN A 106 -23.99 5.63 -0.63
CA ASN A 106 -24.78 4.44 -0.43
C ASN A 106 -24.45 3.33 -1.43
N SER A 107 -23.69 2.34 -0.94
CA SER A 107 -23.87 0.95 -1.34
C SER A 107 -25.31 0.51 -1.01
N SER A 108 -26.31 1.14 -1.64
CA SER A 108 -27.61 0.57 -1.93
C SER A 108 -27.31 -0.55 -2.91
N SER A 109 -26.89 -1.66 -2.33
CA SER A 109 -27.07 -2.97 -2.90
C SER A 109 -28.33 -3.01 -3.75
N SER A 110 -28.16 -3.03 -5.07
CA SER A 110 -29.19 -3.59 -5.95
C SER A 110 -29.25 -5.10 -5.70
N PHE A 111 -29.83 -5.48 -4.56
CA PHE A 111 -30.43 -6.79 -4.37
C PHE A 111 -31.90 -6.62 -4.74
N ASN A 112 -32.20 -6.98 -5.99
CA ASN A 112 -33.56 -7.01 -6.47
C ASN A 112 -34.29 -8.21 -5.83
N ASN A 113 -35.39 -7.92 -5.14
CA ASN A 113 -36.55 -8.77 -4.89
C ASN A 113 -36.48 -9.87 -3.80
N SER A 114 -37.03 -9.57 -2.61
CA SER A 114 -38.34 -10.11 -2.18
C SER A 114 -38.80 -9.47 -0.85
N SER A 115 -40.08 -9.10 -0.83
CA SER A 115 -40.85 -8.44 0.22
C SER A 115 -40.67 -8.98 1.64
N VAL A 116 -40.51 -8.10 2.64
CA VAL A 116 -41.46 -7.88 3.77
C VAL A 116 -40.94 -6.81 4.75
N GLY A 117 -41.74 -5.76 4.98
CA GLY A 117 -42.04 -5.11 6.26
C GLY A 117 -40.94 -4.54 7.19
N ALA A 118 -41.10 -3.23 7.48
CA ALA A 118 -40.85 -2.51 8.74
C ALA A 118 -39.56 -1.67 8.90
N SER A 119 -39.80 -0.34 8.82
CA SER A 119 -39.35 0.77 9.69
C SER A 119 -37.91 0.83 10.24
N ASP A 120 -37.17 1.80 9.68
CA ASP A 120 -36.28 2.80 10.28
C ASP A 120 -35.94 2.70 11.80
N SER A 121 -34.64 2.56 12.10
CA SER A 121 -33.91 3.52 12.95
C SER A 121 -32.40 3.33 12.74
N GLY A 122 -31.75 4.34 12.17
CA GLY A 122 -30.30 4.35 11.98
C GLY A 122 -29.52 4.44 13.29
N THR A 123 -28.64 3.48 13.51
CA THR A 123 -27.45 3.61 14.35
C THR A 123 -26.28 3.13 13.51
N SER A 124 -25.44 4.04 13.06
CA SER A 124 -24.20 3.72 12.34
C SER A 124 -23.21 3.16 13.35
N GLU A 125 -23.19 1.84 13.48
CA GLU A 125 -22.18 1.14 14.26
C GLU A 125 -20.84 1.26 13.52
N SER A 126 -19.95 2.09 14.07
CA SER A 126 -18.55 2.17 13.69
C SER A 126 -17.89 0.84 14.04
N TRP A 127 -17.64 0.00 13.03
CA TRP A 127 -16.98 -1.30 13.19
C TRP A 127 -15.48 -1.09 13.47
N ASP A 128 -15.16 -0.77 14.72
CA ASP A 128 -13.81 -0.87 15.24
C ASP A 128 -13.47 -2.37 15.35
N ALA A 129 -12.81 -2.89 14.31
CA ALA A 129 -12.47 -4.30 14.12
C ALA A 129 -11.37 -4.81 15.10
N THR A 130 -11.44 -4.41 16.36
CA THR A 130 -10.45 -4.74 17.39
C THR A 130 -10.83 -6.01 18.18
N GLU A 131 -12.06 -6.52 18.04
CA GLU A 131 -12.55 -7.70 18.78
C GLU A 131 -12.40 -9.06 18.04
N ARG A 132 -12.00 -9.09 16.76
CA ARG A 132 -12.02 -10.34 15.97
C ARG A 132 -10.82 -11.27 16.16
N TYR A 133 -9.76 -10.84 16.85
CA TYR A 133 -8.56 -11.65 17.08
C TYR A 133 -8.06 -11.52 18.52
N SER A 134 -8.81 -12.12 19.45
CA SER A 134 -8.30 -12.54 20.76
C SER A 134 -8.14 -14.06 20.73
N TYR A 135 -6.90 -14.53 20.57
CA TYR A 135 -6.47 -15.91 20.78
C TYR A 135 -5.38 -15.93 21.85
#